data_AF-A0A841UIZ9-F1
#
_entry.id   AF-A0A841UIZ9-F1
#
_cell.length_a   1.000
_cell.length_b   1.000
_cell.length_c   1.000
_cell.angle_alpha   90.00
_cell.angle_beta   90.00
_cell.angle_gamma   90.00
#
_symmetry.space_group_name_H-M   'P 1'
#
loop_
_entity.id
_entity.type
_entity.pdbx_description
1 polymer ?
#
loop_
_entity_poly.entity_id
_entity_poly.type
_entity_poly.pdbx_seq_one_letter_code
_entity_poly.pdbx_strand_id
1 'polypeptide(L)'
;MDENKAKILKALGSLVRQHRENLGISQEELATRSNLDRTYISGIERGIRNPSVTALVSLANGMNLNVSNLLEGLENKVNQTNGKDRTTRTT
;
A
#
# COMPACT_ATOMS: atom_id res chain seq x y z
N MET A 1 1.15 18.21 5.54
CA MET A 1 0.70 17.22 4.54
C MET A 1 -0.74 16.93 4.90
N ASP A 2 -1.67 17.00 3.94
CA ASP A 2 -3.10 16.71 4.19
C ASP A 2 -3.25 15.37 4.91
N GLU A 3 -3.86 15.39 6.09
CA GLU A 3 -4.04 14.23 6.96
C GLU A 3 -4.76 13.09 6.22
N ASN A 4 -5.72 13.43 5.37
CA ASN A 4 -6.47 12.47 4.58
C ASN A 4 -5.57 11.79 3.54
N LYS A 5 -4.71 12.57 2.87
CA LYS A 5 -3.73 12.04 1.91
C LYS A 5 -2.79 11.04 2.58
N ALA A 6 -2.27 11.37 3.77
CA ALA A 6 -1.37 10.47 4.49
C ALA A 6 -2.04 9.13 4.86
N LYS A 7 -3.32 9.17 5.27
CA LYS A 7 -4.12 7.97 5.55
C LYS A 7 -4.29 7.09 4.31
N ILE A 8 -4.62 7.69 3.16
CA ILE A 8 -4.77 6.97 1.88
C ILE A 8 -3.45 6.25 1.51
N LEU A 9 -2.32 6.96 1.59
CA LEU A 9 -1.02 6.37 1.23
C LEU A 9 -0.60 5.24 2.18
N LYS A 10 -0.91 5.35 3.47
CA LYS A 10 -0.67 4.28 4.44
C LYS A 10 -1.55 3.06 4.19
N ALA A 11 -2.83 3.27 3.88
CA ALA A 11 -3.76 2.20 3.54
C ALA A 11 -3.30 1.45 2.27
N LEU A 12 -2.93 2.19 1.22
CA LEU A 12 -2.36 1.64 -0.01
C LEU A 12 -1.07 0.83 0.28
N GLY A 13 -0.14 1.42 1.03
CA GLY A 13 1.12 0.75 1.39
C GLY A 13 0.90 -0.57 2.15
N SER A 14 -0.10 -0.61 3.04
CA SER A 14 -0.50 -1.83 3.74
C SER A 14 -1.05 -2.89 2.80
N LEU A 15 -1.86 -2.52 1.80
CA LEU A 15 -2.38 -3.47 0.80
C LEU A 15 -1.26 -4.06 -0.05
N VAL A 16 -0.39 -3.21 -0.60
CA VAL A 16 0.78 -3.66 -1.38
C VAL A 16 1.61 -4.64 -0.57
N ARG A 17 1.92 -4.31 0.67
CA ARG A 17 2.68 -5.19 1.57
C ARG A 17 1.97 -6.53 1.80
N GLN A 18 0.66 -6.50 2.05
CA GLN A 18 -0.15 -7.70 2.29
C GLN A 18 -0.15 -8.63 1.07
N HIS A 19 -0.39 -8.10 -0.15
CA HIS A 19 -0.33 -8.91 -1.36
C HIS A 19 1.08 -9.48 -1.60
N ARG A 20 2.12 -8.68 -1.36
CA ARG A 20 3.51 -9.14 -1.48
C ARG A 20 3.82 -10.28 -0.52
N GLU A 21 3.43 -10.15 0.75
CA GLU A 21 3.65 -11.17 1.78
C GLU A 21 2.84 -12.45 1.51
N ASN A 22 1.61 -12.33 0.98
CA ASN A 22 0.80 -13.48 0.56
C ASN A 22 1.43 -14.26 -0.61
N LEU A 23 2.18 -13.58 -1.47
CA LEU A 23 2.97 -14.22 -2.54
C LEU A 23 4.30 -14.79 -2.04
N GLY A 24 4.70 -14.52 -0.79
CA GLY A 24 5.95 -14.99 -0.22
C GLY A 24 7.21 -14.35 -0.81
N ILE A 25 7.08 -13.19 -1.47
CA ILE A 25 8.20 -12.54 -2.18
C ILE A 25 8.79 -11.36 -1.40
N SER A 26 10.06 -11.07 -1.64
CA SER A 26 10.75 -9.92 -1.05
C SER A 26 10.39 -8.61 -1.77
N GLN A 27 10.73 -7.45 -1.17
CA GLN A 27 10.59 -6.16 -1.86
C GLN A 27 11.47 -6.06 -3.11
N GLU A 28 12.65 -6.69 -3.10
CA GLU A 28 13.56 -6.75 -4.25
C GLU A 28 12.95 -7.57 -5.38
N GLU A 29 12.34 -8.72 -5.05
CA GLU A 29 11.66 -9.56 -6.03
C GLU A 29 10.47 -8.84 -6.66
N LEU A 30 9.65 -8.14 -5.86
CA LEU A 30 8.56 -7.34 -6.40
C LEU A 30 9.06 -6.19 -7.29
N ALA A 31 10.19 -5.55 -6.93
CA ALA A 31 10.83 -4.51 -7.74
C ALA A 31 11.20 -5.04 -9.12
N THR A 32 11.87 -6.19 -9.17
CA THR A 32 12.22 -6.87 -10.42
C THR A 32 10.97 -7.19 -11.25
N ARG A 33 9.94 -7.80 -10.65
CA ARG A 33 8.71 -8.19 -11.37
C ARG A 33 7.89 -7.01 -11.89
N SER A 34 7.90 -5.89 -11.17
CA SER A 34 7.16 -4.68 -11.54
C SER A 34 7.98 -3.69 -12.37
N ASN A 35 9.27 -3.97 -12.63
CA ASN A 35 10.21 -3.05 -13.25
C ASN A 35 10.24 -1.69 -12.53
N LEU A 36 10.28 -1.72 -11.20
CA LEU A 36 10.34 -0.55 -10.33
C LEU A 36 11.54 -0.64 -9.40
N ASP A 37 12.00 0.50 -8.89
CA ASP A 37 13.10 0.55 -7.93
C ASP A 37 12.67 0.00 -6.55
N ARG A 38 13.50 -0.83 -5.90
CA ARG A 38 13.19 -1.39 -4.56
C ARG A 38 12.94 -0.30 -3.52
N THR A 39 13.69 0.81 -3.53
CA THR A 39 13.50 1.92 -2.59
C THR A 39 12.17 2.63 -2.82
N TYR A 40 11.70 2.67 -4.08
CA TYR A 40 10.38 3.18 -4.43
C TYR A 40 9.28 2.29 -3.85
N ILE A 41 9.38 0.97 -3.99
CA ILE A 41 8.45 0.00 -3.38
C ILE A 41 8.46 0.13 -1.85
N SER A 42 9.64 0.17 -1.23
CA SER A 42 9.77 0.40 0.21
C SER A 42 9.12 1.73 0.65
N GLY A 43 9.20 2.76 -0.18
CA GLY A 43 8.52 4.04 0.04
C GLY A 43 7.01 3.95 -0.07
N ILE A 44 6.48 3.15 -1.01
CA ILE A 44 5.05 2.88 -1.17
C ILE A 44 4.52 2.10 0.03
N GLU A 45 5.15 1.00 0.43
CA GLU A 45 4.72 0.17 1.57
C GLU A 45 4.70 0.95 2.90
N ARG A 46 5.58 1.95 3.02
CA ARG A 46 5.61 2.86 4.17
C ARG A 46 4.65 4.04 4.05
N GLY A 47 3.93 4.21 2.94
CA GLY A 47 3.03 5.33 2.68
C GLY A 47 3.71 6.69 2.52
N ILE A 48 5.00 6.70 2.13
CA ILE A 48 5.79 7.91 1.90
C ILE A 48 5.69 8.37 0.43
N ARG A 49 5.46 7.41 -0.48
CA ARG A 49 5.32 7.67 -1.91
C ARG A 49 3.84 7.69 -2.31
N ASN A 50 3.51 8.61 -3.21
CA ASN A 50 2.23 8.64 -3.92
C ASN A 50 2.44 8.09 -5.33
N PRO A 51 2.20 6.79 -5.57
CA PRO A 51 2.43 6.21 -6.89
C PRO A 51 1.45 6.75 -7.93
N SER A 52 1.93 6.91 -9.17
CA SER A 52 1.08 7.18 -10.32
C SER A 52 0.21 5.96 -10.63
N VAL A 53 -0.83 6.16 -11.44
CA VAL A 53 -1.66 5.06 -11.95
C VAL A 53 -0.81 4.05 -12.74
N THR A 54 0.17 4.52 -13.52
CA THR A 54 1.09 3.64 -14.26
C THR A 54 1.92 2.74 -13.32
N ALA A 55 2.40 3.27 -12.20
CA ALA A 55 3.12 2.49 -11.21
C ALA A 55 2.20 1.48 -10.50
N LEU A 56 0.93 1.82 -10.26
CA LEU A 56 -0.06 0.88 -9.73
C LEU A 56 -0.31 -0.29 -10.69
N VAL A 57 -0.40 -0.02 -12.00
CA VAL A 57 -0.51 -1.07 -13.03
C VAL A 57 0.73 -1.97 -13.02
N SER A 58 1.93 -1.39 -12.97
CA SER A 58 3.18 -2.17 -12.88
C SER A 58 3.25 -3.05 -11.63
N LEU A 59 2.85 -2.54 -10.47
CA LEU A 59 2.79 -3.30 -9.22
C LEU A 59 1.80 -4.46 -9.32
N ALA A 60 0.59 -4.19 -9.80
CA ALA A 60 -0.45 -5.20 -9.95
C ALA A 60 0.02 -6.32 -10.90
N ASN A 61 0.59 -5.97 -12.06
CA ASN A 61 1.19 -6.93 -12.99
C ASN A 61 2.31 -7.75 -12.34
N GLY A 62 3.21 -7.10 -11.59
CA GLY A 62 4.29 -7.80 -10.87
C GLY A 62 3.82 -8.76 -9.78
N MET A 63 2.58 -8.61 -9.32
CA MET A 63 1.90 -9.50 -8.38
C MET A 63 0.93 -10.48 -9.05
N ASN A 64 0.81 -10.46 -10.38
CA ASN A 64 -0.20 -11.20 -11.15
C ASN A 64 -1.64 -10.88 -10.72
N LEU A 65 -1.92 -9.59 -10.53
CA LEU A 65 -3.21 -9.04 -10.12
C LEU A 65 -3.67 -7.96 -11.10
N ASN A 66 -4.98 -7.68 -11.09
CA ASN A 66 -5.50 -6.45 -11.65
C ASN A 66 -5.43 -5.31 -10.62
N VAL A 67 -5.40 -4.06 -11.08
CA VAL A 67 -5.38 -2.89 -10.17
C VAL A 67 -6.59 -2.87 -9.24
N SER A 68 -7.76 -3.33 -9.69
CA SER A 68 -8.96 -3.45 -8.85
C SER A 68 -8.75 -4.40 -7.66
N ASN A 69 -8.04 -5.53 -7.87
CA ASN A 69 -7.72 -6.46 -6.79
C ASN A 69 -6.64 -5.90 -5.87
N LEU A 70 -5.64 -5.20 -6.41
CA LEU A 70 -4.61 -4.54 -5.61
C LEU A 70 -5.20 -3.48 -4.65
N LEU A 71 -6.27 -2.80 -5.07
CA LEU A 71 -6.93 -1.73 -4.32
C LEU A 71 -8.14 -2.22 -3.51
N GLU A 72 -8.41 -3.53 -3.50
CA GLU A 72 -9.57 -4.09 -2.82
C GLU A 72 -9.53 -3.76 -1.31
N GLY A 73 -10.60 -3.15 -0.80
CA GLY A 73 -10.69 -2.75 0.60
C GLY A 73 -9.88 -1.50 0.99
N LEU A 74 -9.37 -0.72 0.02
CA LEU A 74 -8.64 0.53 0.29
C LEU A 74 -9.45 1.50 1.16
N GLU A 75 -10.68 1.81 0.77
CA GLU A 75 -11.56 2.73 1.50
C GLU A 75 -11.84 2.24 2.93
N ASN A 76 -12.03 0.92 3.09
CA ASN A 76 -12.22 0.30 4.40
C ASN A 76 -10.98 0.50 5.30
N LYS A 77 -9.77 0.31 4.77
CA LYS A 77 -8.53 0.56 5.53
C LYS A 77 -8.33 2.04 5.87
N VAL A 78 -8.70 2.95 4.96
CA VAL A 78 -8.68 4.39 5.24
C VAL A 78 -9.61 4.70 6.42
N ASN A 79 -10.81 4.13 6.45
CA ASN A 79 -11.79 4.31 7.52
C ASN A 79 -11.37 3.67 8.85
N GLN A 80 -10.73 2.49 8.85
CA GLN A 80 -10.22 1.84 10.06
C GLN A 80 -9.11 2.63 10.75
N THR A 81 -8.34 3.40 9.98
CA THR A 81 -7.29 4.26 10.54
C THR A 81 -7.88 5.42 11.37
N ASN A 82 -9.15 5.77 11.19
CA ASN A 82 -9.84 6.80 11.96
C ASN A 82 -10.31 6.32 13.36
N GLY A 83 -10.40 5.00 13.59
CA GLY A 83 -10.99 4.43 14.81
C GLY A 83 -10.00 4.16 15.95
N LYS A 84 -8.68 4.13 15.67
CA LYS A 84 -7.68 3.68 16.65
C LYS A 84 -7.25 4.73 17.68
N ASP A 85 -7.72 5.97 17.56
CA ASP A 85 -7.36 7.10 18.44
C ASP A 85 -8.36 7.40 19.57
N ARG A 86 -9.44 6.61 19.72
CA ARG A 86 -10.50 6.88 20.72
C ARG A 86 -10.45 6.04 22.00
N THR A 87 -9.45 5.18 22.22
CA THR A 87 -9.45 4.22 23.35
C THR A 87 -8.40 4.45 24.44
N THR A 88 -7.74 5.61 24.52
CA THR A 88 -6.83 5.94 25.65
C THR A 88 -7.21 7.27 26.32
N ARG A 89 -8.39 7.34 26.93
CA ARG A 89 -8.70 8.32 27.98
C ARG A 89 -9.98 7.94 28.71
N THR A 90 -9.90 7.08 29.73
CA THR A 90 -10.80 7.06 30.91
C THR A 90 -10.20 6.07 31.92
N THR A 91 -9.37 6.57 32.84
CA THR A 91 -9.37 6.20 34.26
C THR A 91 -8.89 7.42 35.04
#